data_AF-A0A2V5RSZ3-F1
#
_entry.id   AF-A0A2V5RSZ3-F1
#
_cell.length_a   1.000
_cell.length_b   1.000
_cell.length_c   1.000
_cell.angle_alpha   90.00
_cell.angle_beta   90.00
_cell.angle_gamma   90.00
#
_symmetry.space_group_name_H-M   'P 1'
#
loop_
_entity.id
_entity.type
_entity.pdbx_description
1 polymer ?
#
loop_
_entity_poly.entity_id
_entity_poly.type
_entity_poly.pdbx_seq_one_letter_code
_entity_poly.pdbx_strand_id
1 'polypeptide(L)'
;SCSLTMMENAAPAARRDVERFFEKLVPEDADYEHDDEGPDDMPSHIRMVLTQTSETVPIADGKMQLGTWQGIFLFEHRRESHRRKVSMTIIGE
;
A
#
# COMPACT_ATOMS: atom_id res chain seq x y z
N SER A 1 -0.84 -7.03 7.59
CA SER A 1 -0.03 -5.82 7.34
C SER A 1 -0.56 -5.04 6.14
N CYS A 2 -0.41 -3.71 6.12
CA CYS A 2 -0.86 -2.86 4.99
C CYS A 2 0.04 -1.62 4.83
N SER A 3 -0.05 -0.98 3.67
CA SER A 3 0.76 0.19 3.30
C SER A 3 -0.09 1.37 2.83
N LEU A 4 0.46 2.58 2.89
CA LEU A 4 -0.10 3.79 2.29
C LEU A 4 0.87 4.24 1.19
N THR A 5 0.43 4.21 -0.06
CA THR A 5 1.30 4.44 -1.23
C THR A 5 0.65 5.39 -2.24
N MET A 6 1.47 6.07 -3.04
CA MET A 6 1.03 6.87 -4.18
C MET A 6 1.43 6.25 -5.52
N MET A 7 0.46 6.06 -6.42
CA MET A 7 0.68 5.49 -7.75
C MET A 7 -0.34 6.00 -8.77
N GLU A 8 -0.31 5.46 -10.00
CA GLU A 8 -1.28 5.79 -11.04
C GLU A 8 -2.72 5.36 -10.67
N ASN A 9 -3.68 6.28 -10.78
CA ASN A 9 -5.11 6.06 -10.59
C ASN A 9 -5.94 6.36 -11.85
N ALA A 10 -5.38 6.05 -13.02
CA ALA A 10 -6.06 6.23 -14.32
C ALA A 10 -6.48 4.89 -14.92
N ALA A 11 -5.55 3.93 -15.00
CA ALA A 11 -5.83 2.59 -15.52
C ALA A 11 -6.00 1.56 -14.39
N PRO A 12 -7.15 0.86 -14.28
CA PRO A 12 -7.31 -0.25 -13.34
C PRO A 12 -6.30 -1.39 -13.53
N ALA A 13 -5.67 -1.49 -14.70
CA ALA A 13 -4.60 -2.44 -14.98
C ALA A 13 -3.33 -2.17 -14.15
N ALA A 14 -2.98 -0.89 -13.93
CA ALA A 14 -1.80 -0.51 -13.15
C ALA A 14 -1.84 -1.12 -11.74
N ARG A 15 -3.00 -1.04 -11.06
CA ARG A 15 -3.20 -1.66 -9.74
C ARG A 15 -2.99 -3.17 -9.79
N ARG A 16 -3.60 -3.86 -10.76
CA ARG A 16 -3.49 -5.33 -10.89
C ARG A 16 -2.06 -5.77 -11.19
N ASP A 17 -1.32 -5.00 -11.98
CA ASP A 17 0.07 -5.35 -12.32
C ASP A 17 1.01 -5.11 -11.13
N VAL A 18 0.77 -4.11 -10.30
CA VAL A 18 1.46 -3.94 -9.01
C VAL A 18 1.16 -5.11 -8.06
N GLU A 19 -0.11 -5.50 -7.92
CA GLU A 19 -0.50 -6.68 -7.11
C GLU A 19 0.23 -7.94 -7.58
N ARG A 20 0.19 -8.24 -8.90
CA ARG A 20 0.89 -9.38 -9.51
C ARG A 20 2.41 -9.31 -9.36
N PHE A 21 2.99 -8.11 -9.37
CA PHE A 21 4.43 -7.95 -9.17
C PHE A 21 4.81 -8.37 -7.74
N PHE A 22 4.06 -7.93 -6.72
CA PHE A 22 4.33 -8.29 -5.33
C PHE A 22 4.01 -9.76 -5.01
N GLU A 23 3.02 -10.37 -5.67
CA GLU A 23 2.78 -11.82 -5.59
C GLU A 23 3.99 -12.64 -6.05
N LYS A 24 4.70 -12.17 -7.09
CA LYS A 24 5.91 -12.84 -7.60
C LYS A 24 7.16 -12.51 -6.79
N LEU A 25 7.29 -11.27 -6.34
CA LEU A 25 8.46 -10.80 -5.60
C LEU A 25 8.50 -11.37 -4.18
N VAL A 26 7.33 -11.51 -3.56
CA VAL A 26 7.16 -11.98 -2.18
C VAL A 26 6.03 -13.03 -2.18
N PRO A 27 6.33 -14.26 -2.66
CA PRO A 27 5.33 -15.31 -2.79
C PRO A 27 4.94 -15.88 -1.42
N GLU A 28 3.71 -16.35 -1.28
CA GLU A 28 3.18 -16.88 -0.01
C GLU A 28 3.65 -18.30 0.32
N ASP A 29 4.16 -19.03 -0.67
CA ASP A 29 4.66 -20.40 -0.53
C ASP A 29 6.19 -20.48 -0.39
N ALA A 30 6.85 -19.35 -0.13
CA ALA A 30 8.27 -19.33 0.24
C ALA A 30 8.48 -19.84 1.67
N ASP A 31 9.71 -20.28 1.97
CA ASP A 31 10.13 -20.86 3.24
C ASP A 31 10.33 -19.77 4.32
N TYR A 32 9.22 -19.18 4.76
CA TYR A 32 9.19 -18.21 5.86
C TYR A 32 8.91 -18.90 7.19
N GLU A 33 9.65 -18.51 8.23
CA GLU A 33 9.46 -19.06 9.58
C GLU A 33 8.18 -18.56 10.26
N HIS A 34 7.73 -17.35 9.94
CA HIS A 34 6.58 -16.71 10.60
C HIS A 34 5.31 -16.87 9.76
N ASP A 35 4.39 -17.71 10.23
CA ASP A 35 3.10 -17.99 9.60
C ASP A 35 1.95 -18.11 10.62
N ASP A 36 2.12 -17.49 11.80
CA ASP A 36 1.20 -17.59 12.93
C ASP A 36 -0.24 -17.20 12.57
N GLU A 37 -0.42 -16.25 11.64
CA GLU A 37 -1.71 -15.81 11.11
C GLU A 37 -2.02 -16.36 9.70
N GLY A 38 -1.28 -17.36 9.22
CA GLY A 38 -1.48 -18.03 7.94
C GLY A 38 -0.39 -17.73 6.89
N PRO A 39 -0.50 -18.32 5.68
CA PRO A 39 0.57 -18.28 4.68
C PRO A 39 0.89 -16.89 4.13
N ASP A 40 -0.03 -15.92 4.27
CA ASP A 40 0.18 -14.54 3.84
C ASP A 40 0.81 -13.66 4.93
N ASP A 41 1.10 -14.21 6.12
CA ASP A 41 1.55 -13.44 7.28
C ASP A 41 2.90 -12.75 7.07
N MET A 42 4.01 -13.52 7.06
CA MET A 42 5.33 -12.95 6.77
C MET A 42 5.43 -12.27 5.39
N PRO A 43 4.87 -12.80 4.29
CA PRO A 43 4.83 -12.08 3.02
C PRO A 43 4.23 -10.68 3.14
N SER A 44 3.15 -10.52 3.91
CA SER A 44 2.51 -9.22 4.11
C SER A 44 3.43 -8.22 4.82
N HIS A 45 4.24 -8.70 5.78
CA HIS A 45 5.23 -7.89 6.47
C HIS A 45 6.35 -7.45 5.54
N ILE A 46 6.86 -8.35 4.69
CA ILE A 46 7.90 -8.02 3.71
C ILE A 46 7.37 -7.02 2.68
N ARG A 47 6.15 -7.22 2.14
CA ARG A 47 5.53 -6.26 1.22
C ARG A 47 5.38 -4.88 1.87
N MET A 48 5.03 -4.82 3.16
CA MET A 48 4.98 -3.57 3.92
C MET A 48 6.36 -2.90 4.06
N VAL A 49 7.42 -3.67 4.34
CA VAL A 49 8.81 -3.17 4.42
C VAL A 49 9.30 -2.63 3.08
N LEU A 50 8.91 -3.25 1.97
CA LEU A 50 9.30 -2.85 0.61
C LEU A 50 8.51 -1.64 0.08
N THR A 51 7.49 -1.20 0.81
CA THR A 51 6.62 -0.08 0.42
C THR A 51 6.66 1.01 1.49
N GLN A 52 5.63 1.86 1.56
CA GLN A 52 5.55 2.99 2.47
C GLN A 52 4.34 2.86 3.39
N THR A 53 4.46 3.37 4.62
CA THR A 53 3.37 3.38 5.61
C THR A 53 2.77 4.77 5.81
N SER A 54 3.33 5.79 5.17
CA SER A 54 2.85 7.17 5.19
C SER A 54 3.19 7.90 3.90
N GLU A 55 2.40 8.92 3.59
CA GLU A 55 2.59 9.81 2.44
C GLU A 55 2.52 11.26 2.90
N THR A 56 3.29 12.13 2.26
CA THR A 56 3.26 13.57 2.49
C THR A 56 2.97 14.28 1.18
N VAL A 57 1.86 15.03 1.14
CA VAL A 57 1.40 15.71 -0.08
C VAL A 57 1.32 17.22 0.19
N PRO A 58 1.98 18.06 -0.62
CA PRO A 58 1.85 19.51 -0.50
C PRO A 58 0.39 19.95 -0.73
N ILE A 59 -0.01 21.03 -0.06
CA ILE A 59 -1.32 21.64 -0.25
C ILE A 59 -1.08 23.10 -0.67
N ALA A 60 -1.72 23.52 -1.76
CA ALA A 60 -1.72 24.90 -2.22
C ALA A 60 -3.14 25.26 -2.68
N ASP A 61 -3.58 26.49 -2.39
CA ASP A 61 -4.92 26.99 -2.70
C ASP A 61 -6.06 26.05 -2.25
N GLY A 62 -5.89 25.46 -1.06
CA GLY A 62 -6.85 24.51 -0.47
C GLY A 62 -6.93 23.15 -1.19
N LYS A 63 -5.99 22.82 -2.08
CA LYS A 63 -5.97 21.57 -2.85
C LYS A 63 -4.67 20.80 -2.66
N MET A 64 -4.79 19.49 -2.49
CA MET A 64 -3.65 18.56 -2.57
C MET A 64 -2.99 18.67 -3.94
N GLN A 65 -1.68 18.84 -3.96
CA GLN A 65 -0.88 18.97 -5.17
C GLN A 65 -0.45 17.58 -5.65
N LEU A 66 -1.40 16.85 -6.21
CA LEU A 66 -1.17 15.57 -6.88
C LEU A 66 -0.94 15.80 -8.37
N GLY A 67 -0.06 15.01 -8.98
CA GLY A 67 0.05 14.90 -10.42
C GLY A 67 -1.24 14.37 -11.05
N THR A 68 -1.45 14.61 -12.34
CA THR A 68 -2.70 14.29 -13.06
C THR A 68 -3.20 12.86 -12.84
N TRP A 69 -2.28 11.91 -12.71
CA TRP A 69 -2.61 10.49 -12.52
C TRP A 69 -2.30 9.97 -11.13
N GLN A 70 -1.81 10.79 -10.21
CA GLN A 70 -1.46 10.30 -8.87
C GLN A 70 -2.73 10.10 -8.02
N GLY A 71 -2.87 8.90 -7.46
CA GLY A 71 -3.81 8.59 -6.40
C GLY A 71 -3.08 8.06 -5.18
N ILE A 72 -3.67 8.30 -4.01
CA ILE A 72 -3.22 7.75 -2.73
C ILE A 72 -4.02 6.47 -2.47
N PHE A 73 -3.34 5.37 -2.18
CA PHE A 73 -3.92 4.06 -2.02
C PHE A 73 -3.56 3.46 -0.66
N LEU A 74 -4.55 2.85 -0.02
CA LEU A 74 -4.32 1.84 1.01
C LEU A 74 -4.07 0.51 0.29
N PHE A 75 -2.85 0.00 0.39
CA PHE A 75 -2.48 -1.29 -0.17
C PHE A 75 -2.57 -2.36 0.92
N GLU A 76 -3.64 -3.13 0.91
CA GLU A 76 -3.84 -4.28 1.79
C GLU A 76 -3.01 -5.47 1.31
N HIS A 77 -2.20 -6.03 2.20
CA HIS A 77 -1.33 -7.17 1.86
C HIS A 77 -1.86 -8.50 2.37
N ARG A 78 -2.91 -8.49 3.21
CA ARG A 78 -3.60 -9.69 3.70
C ARG A 78 -4.80 -10.03 2.82
N ARG A 79 -5.11 -11.32 2.71
CA ARG A 79 -6.29 -11.82 1.98
C ARG A 79 -7.58 -11.58 2.75
N GLU A 80 -7.54 -11.74 4.07
CA GLU A 80 -8.71 -11.49 4.92
C GLU A 80 -9.01 -9.99 4.99
N SER A 81 -10.31 -9.68 5.13
CA SER A 81 -10.74 -8.28 5.26
C SER A 81 -10.37 -7.74 6.64
N HIS A 82 -9.60 -6.65 6.67
CA HIS A 82 -9.26 -5.96 7.90
C HIS A 82 -9.87 -4.56 7.96
N ARG A 83 -10.15 -4.10 9.19
CA ARG A 83 -10.47 -2.70 9.44
C ARG A 83 -9.18 -1.91 9.67
N ARG A 84 -8.82 -1.04 8.72
CA ARG A 84 -7.66 -0.15 8.84
C ARG A 84 -8.10 1.25 9.28
N LYS A 85 -7.22 1.94 10.02
CA LYS A 85 -7.40 3.34 10.41
C LYS A 85 -6.26 4.15 9.80
N VAL A 86 -6.60 5.15 9.00
CA VAL A 86 -5.64 6.10 8.43
C VAL A 86 -5.75 7.40 9.20
N SER A 87 -4.63 7.87 9.75
CA SER A 87 -4.55 9.18 10.40
C SER A 87 -4.07 10.21 9.40
N MET A 88 -4.67 11.40 9.42
CA MET A 88 -4.28 12.52 8.57
C MET A 88 -3.94 13.71 9.46
N THR A 89 -2.80 14.34 9.17
CA THR A 89 -2.38 15.58 9.82
C THR A 89 -2.14 16.62 8.73
N ILE A 90 -2.75 17.79 8.88
CA ILE A 90 -2.59 18.93 7.98
C ILE A 90 -1.86 20.00 8.76
N ILE A 91 -0.76 20.52 8.21
CA ILE A 91 0.08 21.54 8.83
C ILE A 91 0.28 22.65 7.78
N GLY A 92 -0.05 23.88 8.15
CA GLY A 92 0.02 25.05 7.27
C GLY A 92 -0.77 26.22 7.81
N GLU A 93 -0.82 27.30 7.03
CA GLU A 93 -1.62 28.51 7.27
C GLU A 93 -2.71 28.66 6.20
#